data_AF-T0YL63-F1
#
_entry.id   AF-T0YL63-F1
#
_cell.length_a   1.000
_cell.length_b   1.000
_cell.length_c   1.000
_cell.angle_alpha   90.00
_cell.angle_beta   90.00
_cell.angle_gamma   90.00
#
_symmetry.space_group_name_H-M   'P 1'
#
loop_
_entity.id
_entity.type
_entity.pdbx_description
1 polymer ?
#
loop_
_entity_poly.entity_id
_entity_poly.type
_entity_poly.pdbx_seq_one_letter_code
_entity_poly.pdbx_strand_id
1 'polypeptide(L)'
;YMGAGDSMAMPNPISAGGIGPALVSGILAGKNAAEAIAAGDVSINGLWNYNLEFNKEYGNKTAGLEVFRIYLQSLNNDTINYGMKNFLTSKEAEALSYGKTLELSLASKFKFALKGATNISAFSNLLFVINKMKEFHALY
;
A
#
# COMPACT_ATOMS: atom_id res chain seq x y z
N TYR A 1 -8.56 -15.51 18.59
CA TYR A 1 -9.45 -15.57 17.42
C TYR A 1 -8.69 -14.98 16.22
N MET A 2 -9.05 -15.34 14.99
CA MET A 2 -8.55 -14.72 13.77
C MET A 2 -9.69 -13.96 13.09
N GLY A 3 -9.39 -12.83 12.46
CA GLY A 3 -10.36 -12.06 11.66
C GLY A 3 -9.91 -11.98 10.20
N ALA A 4 -10.87 -11.77 9.29
CA ALA A 4 -10.62 -11.73 7.85
C ALA A 4 -11.50 -10.67 7.14
N GLY A 5 -11.07 -10.24 5.97
CA GLY A 5 -11.76 -9.26 5.14
C GLY A 5 -12.00 -7.92 5.83
N ASP A 6 -13.17 -7.32 5.55
CA ASP A 6 -13.51 -5.97 5.98
C ASP A 6 -13.54 -5.80 7.51
N SER A 7 -13.81 -6.88 8.26
CA SER A 7 -13.76 -6.88 9.73
C SER A 7 -12.38 -6.53 10.30
N MET A 8 -11.32 -6.64 9.47
CA MET A 8 -9.93 -6.38 9.83
C MET A 8 -9.29 -5.27 8.99
N ALA A 9 -10.08 -4.39 8.38
CA ALA A 9 -9.58 -3.28 7.55
C ALA A 9 -8.63 -3.71 6.41
N MET A 10 -8.90 -4.86 5.81
CA MET A 10 -8.09 -5.45 4.73
C MET A 10 -8.30 -4.89 3.30
N PRO A 11 -9.36 -4.13 2.95
CA PRO A 11 -9.48 -3.54 1.62
C PRO A 11 -8.26 -2.74 1.17
N ASN A 12 -8.01 -2.73 -0.14
CA ASN A 12 -6.95 -1.91 -0.73
C ASN A 12 -7.18 -0.42 -0.41
N PRO A 13 -6.21 0.30 0.21
CA PRO A 13 -6.40 1.70 0.63
C PRO A 13 -6.72 2.68 -0.52
N ILE A 14 -6.29 2.40 -1.74
CA ILE A 14 -6.47 3.30 -2.88
C ILE A 14 -7.75 2.99 -3.66
N SER A 15 -8.00 1.72 -3.98
CA SER A 15 -9.13 1.33 -4.81
C SER A 15 -10.39 0.96 -4.03
N ALA A 16 -10.28 0.85 -2.69
CA ALA A 16 -11.31 0.27 -1.81
C ALA A 16 -11.72 -1.18 -2.19
N GLY A 17 -10.93 -1.87 -3.01
CA GLY A 17 -11.19 -3.25 -3.39
C GLY A 17 -10.98 -4.21 -2.22
N GLY A 18 -12.08 -4.76 -1.69
CA GLY A 18 -12.08 -5.68 -0.54
C GLY A 18 -12.13 -7.17 -0.89
N ILE A 19 -12.72 -7.55 -2.04
CA ILE A 19 -12.99 -8.96 -2.38
C ILE A 19 -11.70 -9.78 -2.46
N GLY A 20 -10.68 -9.29 -3.17
CA GLY A 20 -9.38 -9.95 -3.27
C GLY A 20 -8.72 -10.19 -1.91
N PRO A 21 -8.45 -9.15 -1.11
CA PRO A 21 -7.90 -9.32 0.24
C PRO A 21 -8.76 -10.19 1.16
N ALA A 22 -10.10 -10.13 1.05
CA ALA A 22 -11.01 -11.00 1.80
C ALA A 22 -10.83 -12.48 1.44
N LEU A 23 -10.68 -12.81 0.16
CA LEU A 23 -10.39 -14.18 -0.28
C LEU A 23 -9.02 -14.65 0.22
N VAL A 24 -7.98 -13.83 0.08
CA VAL A 24 -6.62 -14.14 0.56
C VAL A 24 -6.63 -14.41 2.05
N SER A 25 -7.20 -13.50 2.85
CA SER A 25 -7.31 -13.66 4.30
C SER A 25 -8.15 -14.87 4.72
N GLY A 26 -9.25 -15.15 4.04
CA GLY A 26 -10.07 -16.33 4.30
C GLY A 26 -9.33 -17.65 4.07
N ILE A 27 -8.59 -17.76 2.96
CA ILE A 27 -7.76 -18.94 2.65
C ILE A 27 -6.68 -19.14 3.72
N LEU A 28 -5.97 -18.07 4.07
CA LEU A 28 -4.91 -18.12 5.09
C LEU A 28 -5.47 -18.44 6.48
N ALA A 29 -6.62 -17.87 6.84
CA ALA A 29 -7.27 -18.15 8.12
C ALA A 29 -7.70 -19.63 8.22
N GLY A 30 -8.29 -20.20 7.17
CA GLY A 30 -8.66 -21.62 7.13
C GLY A 30 -7.45 -22.54 7.26
N LYS A 31 -6.37 -22.25 6.53
CA LYS A 31 -5.10 -22.99 6.61
C LYS A 31 -4.52 -22.96 8.02
N ASN A 32 -4.32 -21.77 8.59
CA ASN A 32 -3.71 -21.60 9.90
C ASN A 32 -4.59 -22.15 11.02
N ALA A 33 -5.92 -22.12 10.87
CA ALA A 33 -6.82 -22.78 11.82
C ALA A 33 -6.63 -24.31 11.84
N ALA A 34 -6.52 -24.94 10.66
CA ALA A 34 -6.29 -26.37 10.56
C ALA A 34 -4.94 -26.78 11.15
N GLU A 35 -3.88 -26.00 10.88
CA GLU A 35 -2.54 -26.22 11.43
C GLU A 35 -2.51 -26.08 12.95
N ALA A 36 -3.13 -25.04 13.51
CA ALA A 36 -3.23 -24.81 14.94
C ALA A 36 -3.98 -25.95 15.67
N ILE A 37 -5.08 -26.43 15.09
CA ILE A 37 -5.84 -27.56 15.64
C ILE A 37 -5.00 -28.84 15.61
N ALA A 38 -4.33 -29.13 14.49
CA ALA A 38 -3.48 -30.32 14.35
C ALA A 38 -2.29 -30.29 15.32
N ALA A 39 -1.73 -29.11 15.61
CA ALA A 39 -0.64 -28.92 16.57
C ALA A 39 -1.13 -28.90 18.04
N GLY A 40 -2.43 -28.83 18.29
CA GLY A 40 -2.99 -28.70 19.63
C GLY A 40 -2.76 -27.33 20.29
N ASP A 41 -2.38 -26.31 19.52
CA ASP A 41 -2.14 -24.95 20.00
C ASP A 41 -3.06 -23.95 19.29
N VAL A 42 -4.23 -23.71 19.90
CA VAL A 42 -5.19 -22.69 19.45
C VAL A 42 -5.02 -21.36 20.20
N SER A 43 -3.88 -21.17 20.87
CA SER A 43 -3.55 -19.90 21.52
C SER A 43 -3.21 -18.83 20.49
N ILE A 44 -2.96 -17.60 20.97
CA ILE A 44 -2.48 -16.51 20.11
C ILE A 44 -1.17 -16.90 19.41
N ASN A 45 -0.30 -17.66 20.05
CA ASN A 45 1.00 -18.06 19.48
C ASN A 45 0.79 -19.04 18.32
N GLY A 46 0.00 -20.10 18.51
CA GLY A 46 -0.29 -21.07 17.46
C GLY A 46 -1.04 -20.47 16.27
N LEU A 47 -1.83 -19.41 16.50
CA LEU A 47 -2.54 -18.68 15.43
C LEU A 47 -1.71 -17.54 14.82
N TRP A 48 -0.53 -17.21 15.35
CA TRP A 48 0.21 -16.01 14.95
C TRP A 48 0.74 -16.07 13.51
N ASN A 49 1.01 -17.27 13.01
CA ASN A 49 1.49 -17.47 11.65
C ASN A 49 0.52 -16.91 10.59
N TYR A 50 -0.78 -16.89 10.88
CA TYR A 50 -1.77 -16.24 10.02
C TYR A 50 -1.43 -14.77 9.73
N ASN A 51 -1.04 -14.01 10.76
CA ASN A 51 -0.70 -12.60 10.61
C ASN A 51 0.56 -12.41 9.76
N LEU A 52 1.56 -13.28 9.95
CA LEU A 52 2.81 -13.25 9.19
C LEU A 52 2.55 -13.56 7.71
N GLU A 53 1.77 -14.60 7.43
CA GLU A 53 1.41 -14.99 6.06
C GLU A 53 0.56 -13.92 5.38
N PHE A 54 -0.46 -13.38 6.06
CA PHE A 54 -1.29 -12.34 5.47
C PHE A 54 -0.47 -11.08 5.18
N ASN A 55 0.44 -10.70 6.08
CA ASN A 55 1.30 -9.55 5.86
C ASN A 55 2.19 -9.75 4.62
N LYS A 56 2.84 -10.91 4.52
CA LYS A 56 3.67 -11.27 3.36
C LYS A 56 2.90 -11.27 2.04
N GLU A 57 1.68 -11.82 2.02
CA GLU A 57 0.87 -11.96 0.80
C GLU A 57 0.17 -10.65 0.39
N TYR A 58 -0.25 -9.84 1.37
CA TYR A 58 -1.07 -8.67 1.10
C TYR A 58 -0.82 -7.46 2.00
N GLY A 59 -0.57 -7.64 3.31
CA GLY A 59 -0.47 -6.53 4.26
C GLY A 59 0.71 -5.57 4.02
N ASN A 60 1.86 -6.06 3.57
CA ASN A 60 3.06 -5.24 3.41
C ASN A 60 2.90 -4.12 2.37
N LYS A 61 2.18 -4.40 1.28
CA LYS A 61 1.87 -3.40 0.24
C LYS A 61 0.79 -2.43 0.70
N THR A 62 -0.20 -2.87 1.50
CA THR A 62 -1.25 -1.97 1.99
C THR A 62 -0.71 -0.95 2.99
N ALA A 63 0.28 -1.31 3.80
CA ALA A 63 0.97 -0.39 4.71
C ALA A 63 1.56 0.83 3.98
N GLY A 64 2.27 0.59 2.87
CA GLY A 64 2.77 1.68 2.02
C GLY A 64 1.64 2.46 1.33
N LEU A 65 0.63 1.77 0.80
CA LEU A 65 -0.51 2.40 0.15
C LEU A 65 -1.31 3.32 1.07
N GLU A 66 -1.36 3.03 2.38
CA GLU A 66 -2.04 3.88 3.35
C GLU A 66 -1.36 5.26 3.49
N VAL A 67 -0.03 5.29 3.49
CA VAL A 67 0.75 6.55 3.45
C VAL A 67 0.42 7.34 2.18
N PHE A 68 0.33 6.65 1.04
CA PHE A 68 0.00 7.27 -0.24
C PHE A 68 -1.44 7.79 -0.27
N ARG A 69 -2.40 7.06 0.31
CA ARG A 69 -3.80 7.47 0.45
C ARG A 69 -3.92 8.79 1.19
N ILE A 70 -3.25 8.93 2.34
CA ILE A 70 -3.26 10.16 3.14
C ILE A 70 -2.71 11.35 2.33
N TYR A 71 -1.61 11.13 1.59
CA TYR A 71 -1.06 12.16 0.72
C TYR A 71 -2.05 12.59 -0.37
N LEU A 72 -2.64 11.63 -1.10
CA LEU A 72 -3.60 11.95 -2.15
C LEU A 72 -4.81 12.72 -1.61
N GLN A 73 -5.31 12.37 -0.43
CA GLN A 73 -6.42 13.06 0.23
C GLN A 73 -6.07 14.49 0.68
N SER A 74 -4.78 14.83 0.78
CA SER A 74 -4.32 16.19 1.10
C SER A 74 -4.23 17.12 -0.10
N LEU A 75 -4.32 16.58 -1.33
CA LEU A 75 -4.16 17.36 -2.56
C LEU A 75 -5.49 17.95 -3.04
N ASN A 76 -5.40 19.12 -3.67
CA ASN A 76 -6.52 19.69 -4.43
C ASN A 76 -6.52 19.19 -5.89
N ASN A 77 -7.65 19.39 -6.58
CA ASN A 77 -7.84 18.97 -7.97
C ASN A 77 -6.77 19.52 -8.92
N ASP A 78 -6.35 20.78 -8.74
CA ASP A 78 -5.34 21.40 -9.61
C ASP A 78 -4.00 20.68 -9.51
N THR A 79 -3.60 20.32 -8.29
CA THR A 79 -2.36 19.59 -8.03
C THR A 79 -2.42 18.16 -8.59
N ILE A 80 -3.56 17.48 -8.42
CA ILE A 80 -3.78 16.13 -8.98
C ILE A 80 -3.74 16.16 -10.51
N ASN A 81 -4.47 17.08 -11.14
CA ASN A 81 -4.51 17.23 -12.59
C ASN A 81 -3.14 17.57 -13.17
N TYR A 82 -2.40 18.47 -12.51
CA TYR A 82 -1.03 18.80 -12.87
C TYR A 82 -0.12 17.57 -12.74
N GLY A 83 -0.26 16.81 -11.64
CA GLY A 83 0.34 15.52 -11.36
C GLY A 83 0.19 14.50 -12.50
N MET A 84 -1.06 14.19 -12.83
CA MET A 84 -1.39 13.19 -13.84
C MET A 84 -0.98 13.62 -15.26
N LYS A 85 -1.10 14.91 -15.59
CA LYS A 85 -0.78 15.43 -16.93
C LYS A 85 0.72 15.46 -17.21
N ASN A 86 1.55 15.68 -16.20
CA ASN A 86 2.97 15.99 -16.40
C ASN A 86 3.95 14.96 -15.82
N PHE A 87 3.52 14.11 -14.87
CA PHE A 87 4.47 13.35 -14.03
C PHE A 87 4.29 11.84 -14.07
N LEU A 88 3.05 11.34 -14.10
CA LEU A 88 2.79 9.90 -14.08
C LEU A 88 2.41 9.42 -15.48
N THR A 89 3.22 8.54 -16.04
CA THR A 89 2.73 7.68 -17.13
C THR A 89 1.61 6.79 -16.59
N SER A 90 0.70 6.33 -17.44
CA SER A 90 -0.36 5.39 -17.03
C SER A 90 0.22 4.14 -16.35
N LYS A 91 1.41 3.69 -16.76
CA LYS A 91 2.12 2.56 -16.16
C LYS A 91 2.64 2.85 -14.75
N GLU A 92 3.16 4.04 -14.50
CA GLU A 92 3.62 4.44 -13.15
C GLU A 92 2.43 4.66 -12.21
N ALA A 93 1.35 5.26 -12.70
CA ALA A 93 0.10 5.41 -11.94
C ALA A 93 -0.49 4.04 -11.56
N GLU A 94 -0.48 3.09 -12.49
CA GLU A 94 -0.89 1.71 -12.23
C GLU A 94 0.05 1.01 -11.22
N ALA A 95 1.37 1.13 -11.39
CA ALA A 95 2.32 0.54 -10.44
C ALA A 95 2.11 1.07 -9.01
N LEU A 96 1.85 2.37 -8.87
CA LEU A 96 1.52 2.99 -7.59
C LEU A 96 0.23 2.46 -6.98
N SER A 97 -0.84 2.28 -7.77
CA SER A 97 -2.11 1.78 -7.23
C SER A 97 -2.01 0.34 -6.70
N TYR A 98 -1.05 -0.43 -7.21
CA TYR A 98 -0.71 -1.77 -6.71
C TYR A 98 0.34 -1.79 -5.58
N GLY A 99 0.81 -0.63 -5.12
CA GLY A 99 1.78 -0.52 -4.02
C GLY A 99 3.19 -0.92 -4.42
N LYS A 100 3.53 -0.90 -5.72
CA LYS A 100 4.89 -1.18 -6.18
C LYS A 100 5.78 0.03 -5.91
N THR A 101 7.00 -0.22 -5.46
CA THR A 101 8.01 0.82 -5.28
C THR A 101 8.35 1.45 -6.63
N LEU A 102 8.04 2.74 -6.79
CA LEU A 102 8.53 3.50 -7.93
C LEU A 102 10.02 3.76 -7.77
N GLU A 103 10.82 3.22 -8.69
CA GLU A 103 12.11 3.82 -9.01
C GLU A 103 11.84 5.04 -9.90
N LEU A 104 11.49 6.16 -9.28
CA LEU A 104 11.40 7.43 -10.01
C LEU A 104 12.76 7.74 -10.64
N SER A 105 12.84 7.63 -11.97
CA SER A 105 14.07 7.92 -12.71
C SER A 105 14.55 9.35 -12.43
N LEU A 106 15.87 9.55 -12.37
CA LEU A 106 16.50 10.86 -12.15
C LEU A 106 16.06 11.91 -13.19
N ALA A 107 15.68 11.50 -14.40
CA ALA A 107 15.19 12.38 -15.46
C ALA A 107 13.84 13.04 -15.11
N SER A 108 12.98 12.35 -14.36
CA SER A 108 11.68 12.87 -13.89
C SER A 108 11.87 13.94 -12.81
N LYS A 109 12.91 13.80 -11.97
CA LYS A 109 13.30 14.76 -10.93
C LYS A 109 13.90 16.06 -11.49
N PHE A 110 14.51 16.01 -12.67
CA PHE A 110 15.16 17.16 -13.31
C PHE A 110 14.20 18.06 -14.10
N LYS A 111 13.16 17.49 -14.74
CA LYS A 111 12.08 18.27 -15.41
C LYS A 111 11.26 19.13 -14.45
N PHE A 112 11.21 18.73 -13.17
CA PHE A 112 10.48 19.39 -12.10
C PHE A 112 11.05 20.78 -11.73
N ALA A 113 12.38 20.93 -11.69
CA ALA A 113 13.03 22.20 -11.37
C ALA A 113 12.82 23.27 -12.46
N LEU A 114 12.52 22.86 -13.69
CA LEU A 114 12.56 23.72 -14.88
C LEU A 114 11.23 24.38 -15.26
N LYS A 115 10.07 24.03 -14.67
CA LYS A 115 8.76 24.42 -15.23
C LYS A 115 7.68 25.04 -14.32
N GLY A 116 7.93 25.36 -13.04
CA GLY A 116 7.00 26.26 -12.33
C GLY A 116 7.07 26.25 -10.81
N ALA A 117 7.21 27.44 -10.23
CA ALA A 117 7.30 27.70 -8.78
C ALA A 117 6.04 27.35 -7.97
N THR A 118 4.92 26.97 -8.60
CA THR A 118 3.61 26.84 -7.95
C THR A 118 3.33 25.47 -7.32
N ASN A 119 4.10 24.41 -7.65
CA ASN A 119 3.84 23.05 -7.14
C ASN A 119 5.08 22.35 -6.56
N ILE A 120 6.07 23.14 -6.12
CA ILE A 120 7.32 22.58 -5.59
C ILE A 120 7.07 21.77 -4.31
N SER A 121 6.16 22.24 -3.46
CA SER A 121 5.78 21.57 -2.21
C SER A 121 5.12 20.22 -2.46
N ALA A 122 4.18 20.12 -3.41
CA ALA A 122 3.47 18.88 -3.72
C ALA A 122 4.44 17.76 -4.13
N PHE A 123 5.41 18.06 -4.99
CA PHE A 123 6.41 17.08 -5.39
C PHE A 123 7.40 16.73 -4.26
N SER A 124 7.85 17.71 -3.47
CA SER A 124 8.69 17.42 -2.29
C SER A 124 7.96 16.48 -1.33
N ASN A 125 6.65 16.72 -1.12
CA ASN A 125 5.80 15.87 -0.31
C ASN A 125 5.62 14.48 -0.95
N LEU A 126 5.46 14.38 -2.27
CA LEU A 126 5.43 13.11 -2.97
C LEU A 126 6.73 12.30 -2.78
N LEU A 127 7.90 12.94 -2.86
CA LEU A 127 9.19 12.27 -2.62
C LEU A 127 9.30 11.79 -1.18
N PHE A 128 8.89 12.61 -0.21
CA PHE A 128 8.81 12.22 1.19
C PHE A 128 7.88 11.01 1.39
N VAL A 129 6.70 11.03 0.76
CA VAL A 129 5.71 9.95 0.81
C VAL A 129 6.28 8.68 0.22
N ILE A 130 6.93 8.72 -0.95
CA ILE A 130 7.56 7.54 -1.56
C ILE A 130 8.64 6.96 -0.64
N ASN A 131 9.42 7.81 0.05
CA ASN A 131 10.39 7.32 1.04
C ASN A 131 9.69 6.63 2.22
N LYS A 132 8.63 7.24 2.73
CA LYS A 132 7.83 6.66 3.82
C LYS A 132 7.14 5.35 3.42
N MET A 133 6.65 5.24 2.19
CA MET A 133 6.12 3.98 1.65
C MET A 133 7.18 2.87 1.70
N LYS A 134 8.42 3.16 1.32
CA LYS A 134 9.54 2.19 1.38
C LYS A 134 9.86 1.79 2.81
N GLU A 135 9.88 2.75 3.74
CA GLU A 135 10.07 2.46 5.17
C GLU A 135 8.97 1.53 5.71
N PHE A 136 7.69 1.82 5.41
CA PHE A 136 6.56 0.98 5.85
C PHE A 136 6.59 -0.41 5.21
N HIS A 137 6.96 -0.51 3.94
CA HIS A 137 7.11 -1.79 3.25
C HIS A 137 8.26 -2.64 3.82
N ALA A 138 9.28 -2.02 4.42
CA ALA A 138 10.38 -2.75 5.06
C ALA A 138 10.06 -3.16 6.50
N LEU A 139 9.12 -2.47 7.16
CA LEU A 139 8.67 -2.77 8.53
C LEU A 139 7.65 -3.91 8.59
N TYR A 140 6.85 -4.06 7.52
CA TYR A 140 5.77 -5.04 7.40
C TYR A 140 6.19 -6.22 6.53
#